data_AF-A0AAV9EBG3-F1
#
_entry.id   AF-A0AAV9EBG3-F1
#
_cell.length_a   1.000
_cell.length_b   1.000
_cell.length_c   1.000
_cell.angle_alpha   90.00
_cell.angle_beta   90.00
_cell.angle_gamma   90.00
#
_symmetry.space_group_name_H-M   'P 1'
#
loop_
_entity.id
_entity.type
_entity.pdbx_description
1 polymer ?
#
loop_
_entity_poly.entity_id
_entity_poly.type
_entity_poly.pdbx_seq_one_letter_code
_entity_poly.pdbx_strand_id
1 'polypeptide(L)'
;MRDHLFQLLGTSFFPRWKEKHQVRLRISKEGPVFHMPPPYSIVIQESEKGSWHIPTVSGDNIEQPIQWVCATRAAANTLESGSHEVQTNLDLTMAT
;
A
#
# COMPACT_ATOMS: atom_id res chain seq x y z
N MET A 1 1.61 -6.45 20.12
CA MET A 1 1.04 -5.34 20.92
C MET A 1 -0.47 -5.29 20.73
N ARG A 2 -1.18 -6.31 21.23
CA ARG A 2 -2.66 -6.44 21.20
C ARG A 2 -3.21 -6.94 22.54
N ASP A 3 -2.37 -7.03 23.58
CA ASP A 3 -2.77 -7.47 24.91
C ASP A 3 -3.61 -6.41 25.63
N HIS A 4 -4.17 -6.78 26.79
CA HIS A 4 -5.01 -5.91 27.60
C HIS A 4 -4.27 -4.68 28.14
N LEU A 5 -2.94 -4.76 28.31
CA LEU A 5 -2.13 -3.62 28.75
C LEU A 5 -2.12 -2.50 27.68
N PHE A 6 -2.04 -2.87 26.39
CA PHE A 6 -2.09 -1.89 25.30
C PHE A 6 -3.46 -1.25 25.09
N GLN A 7 -4.55 -1.84 25.61
CA GLN A 7 -5.88 -1.22 25.57
C GLN A 7 -5.95 0.04 26.44
N LEU A 8 -5.15 0.11 27.51
CA LEU A 8 -5.08 1.27 28.41
C LEU A 8 -4.39 2.49 27.77
N LEU A 9 -3.54 2.29 26.76
CA LEU A 9 -2.79 3.37 26.10
C LEU A 9 -3.61 4.15 25.06
N GLY A 10 -4.91 3.83 24.92
CA GLY A 10 -5.82 4.50 24.01
C GLY A 10 -5.72 3.99 22.56
N THR A 11 -6.86 3.94 21.89
CA THR A 11 -7.00 3.34 20.54
C THR A 11 -6.56 4.26 19.40
N SER A 12 -6.26 5.53 19.66
CA SER A 12 -5.93 6.53 18.64
C SER A 12 -4.43 6.84 18.52
N PHE A 13 -3.72 6.94 19.66
CA PHE A 13 -2.31 7.34 19.69
C PHE A 13 -1.37 6.16 19.45
N PHE A 14 -1.60 5.05 20.14
CA PHE A 14 -0.69 3.91 20.13
C PHE A 14 -0.52 3.25 18.75
N PRO A 15 -1.57 3.06 17.92
CA PRO A 15 -1.41 2.53 16.57
C PRO A 15 -0.53 3.42 15.69
N ARG A 16 -0.72 4.74 15.73
CA ARG A 16 0.07 5.73 14.96
C ARG A 16 1.52 5.78 15.43
N TRP A 17 1.74 5.74 16.75
CA TRP A 17 3.08 5.69 17.32
C TRP A 17 3.82 4.43 16.87
N LYS A 18 3.17 3.28 17.00
CA LYS A 18 3.73 1.98 16.62
C LYS A 18 4.10 1.97 15.14
N GLU A 19 3.24 2.49 14.28
CA GLU A 19 3.52 2.55 12.84
C GLU A 19 4.79 3.32 12.50
N LYS A 20 5.05 4.45 13.18
CA LYS A 20 6.20 5.31 12.91
C LYS A 20 7.50 4.84 13.58
N HIS A 21 7.43 4.05 14.65
CA HIS A 21 8.59 3.72 15.47
C HIS A 21 8.92 2.22 15.57
N GLN A 22 8.03 1.33 15.14
CA GLN A 22 8.24 -0.10 15.23
C GLN A 22 9.16 -0.60 14.10
N VAL A 23 10.41 -0.91 14.44
CA VAL A 23 11.29 -1.73 13.59
C VAL A 23 10.95 -3.20 13.77
N ARG A 24 10.81 -3.94 12.67
CA ARG A 24 10.49 -5.38 12.70
C ARG A 24 11.68 -6.20 12.20
N LEU A 25 12.03 -7.26 12.92
CA LEU A 25 13.10 -8.17 12.57
C LEU A 25 12.53 -9.42 11.89
N ARG A 26 13.11 -9.82 10.76
CA ARG A 26 12.85 -11.09 10.09
C ARG A 26 14.17 -11.85 9.93
N ILE A 27 14.20 -13.12 10.31
CA ILE A 27 15.39 -13.97 10.13
C ILE A 27 15.30 -14.66 8.77
N SER A 28 16.29 -14.46 7.90
CA SER A 28 16.43 -15.18 6.62
C SER A 28 17.70 -16.05 6.62
N LYS A 29 17.90 -16.83 5.55
CA LYS A 29 19.10 -17.67 5.38
C LYS A 29 20.37 -16.82 5.22
N GLU A 30 20.23 -15.61 4.69
CA GLU A 30 21.33 -14.66 4.49
C GLU A 30 21.62 -13.81 5.74
N GLY A 31 20.78 -13.88 6.79
CA GLY A 31 20.95 -13.18 8.05
C GLY A 31 19.70 -12.44 8.55
N PRO A 32 19.83 -11.60 9.57
CA PRO A 32 18.74 -10.77 10.09
C PRO A 32 18.41 -9.60 9.14
N VAL A 33 17.14 -9.50 8.74
CA VAL A 33 16.59 -8.41 7.92
C VAL A 33 15.76 -7.49 8.80
N PHE A 34 16.07 -6.20 8.78
CA PHE A 34 15.30 -5.17 9.49
C PHE A 34 14.33 -4.47 8.55
N HIS A 35 13.04 -4.59 8.83
CA HIS A 35 11.99 -3.82 8.20
C HIS A 35 11.81 -2.52 8.98
N MET A 36 12.27 -1.44 8.37
CA MET A 36 12.12 -0.09 8.91
C MET A 36 10.67 0.41 8.73
N PRO A 37 10.18 1.27 9.64
CA PRO A 37 8.93 2.01 9.43
C PRO A 37 8.91 2.71 8.06
N PRO A 38 7.78 2.67 7.33
CA PRO A 38 7.68 3.35 6.04
C PRO A 38 7.84 4.88 6.20
N PRO A 39 8.41 5.58 5.21
CA PRO A 39 8.59 7.03 5.26
C PRO A 39 7.27 7.81 5.09
N TYR A 40 6.16 7.12 4.82
CA TYR A 40 4.82 7.66 4.66
C TYR A 40 3.87 7.06 5.71
N SER A 41 2.78 7.76 6.01
CA SER A 41 1.75 7.27 6.93
C SER A 41 0.67 6.48 6.19
N ILE A 42 0.33 5.29 6.68
CA ILE A 42 -0.71 4.38 6.21
C ILE A 42 -2.04 4.81 6.83
N VAL A 43 -2.53 5.95 6.38
CA VAL A 43 -3.83 6.52 6.74
C VAL A 43 -4.58 6.89 5.47
N ILE A 44 -5.87 7.19 5.59
CA ILE A 44 -6.59 7.84 4.49
C ILE A 44 -5.97 9.22 4.27
N GLN A 45 -5.56 9.49 3.03
CA GLN A 45 -4.92 10.75 2.65
C GLN A 45 -5.69 11.43 1.53
N GLU A 46 -5.82 12.76 1.64
CA GLU A 46 -6.30 13.63 0.57
C GLU A 46 -5.10 14.44 0.05
N SER A 47 -4.93 14.46 -1.27
CA SER A 47 -3.93 15.26 -1.97
C SER A 47 -4.44 16.67 -2.23
N GLU A 48 -3.55 17.65 -2.34
CA GLU A 48 -3.87 19.03 -2.73
C GLU A 48 -4.63 19.13 -4.06
N LYS A 49 -4.45 18.15 -4.96
CA LYS A 49 -5.17 18.06 -6.24
C LYS A 49 -6.55 17.40 -6.14
N GLY A 50 -7.01 17.07 -4.92
CA GLY A 50 -8.29 16.42 -4.66
C GLY A 50 -8.30 14.91 -4.95
N SER A 51 -7.13 14.28 -5.07
CA SER A 51 -7.00 12.82 -5.16
C SER A 51 -7.02 12.19 -3.77
N TRP A 52 -7.64 11.01 -3.66
CA TRP A 52 -7.77 10.25 -2.42
C TRP A 52 -6.97 8.95 -2.48
N HIS A 53 -6.27 8.64 -1.40
CA HIS A 53 -5.56 7.37 -1.20
C HIS A 53 -6.09 6.69 0.07
N ILE A 54 -6.72 5.53 -0.11
CA ILE A 54 -7.36 4.78 0.97
C ILE A 54 -6.66 3.43 1.10
N PRO A 55 -5.92 3.18 2.20
CA PRO A 55 -5.32 1.88 2.44
C PRO A 55 -6.40 0.87 2.84
N THR A 56 -6.32 -0.34 2.30
CA THR A 56 -7.13 -1.45 2.78
C THR A 56 -6.52 -2.01 4.07
N VAL A 57 -7.38 -2.41 5.02
CA VAL A 57 -6.95 -3.10 6.23
C VAL A 57 -6.56 -4.54 5.89
N SER A 58 -5.35 -4.70 5.36
CA SER A 58 -4.66 -5.99 5.32
C SER A 58 -3.83 -6.15 6.58
N GLY A 59 -3.74 -7.39 7.08
CA GLY A 59 -3.09 -7.75 8.33
C GLY A 59 -1.59 -7.42 8.38
N ASP A 60 -0.72 -8.43 8.35
CA ASP A 60 0.72 -8.19 8.42
C ASP A 60 1.29 -7.77 7.06
N ASN A 61 1.57 -6.48 6.93
CA ASN A 61 2.12 -5.86 5.71
C ASN A 61 3.55 -6.29 5.32
N ILE A 62 4.19 -7.18 6.09
CA ILE A 62 5.49 -7.73 5.73
C ILE A 62 5.31 -8.90 4.75
N GLU A 63 4.27 -9.71 4.95
CA GLU A 63 4.02 -10.90 4.13
C GLU A 63 3.18 -10.56 2.90
N GLN A 64 2.25 -9.62 3.03
CA GLN A 64 1.38 -9.18 1.94
C GLN A 64 1.43 -7.66 1.80
N PRO A 65 1.73 -7.12 0.59
CA PRO A 65 1.72 -5.68 0.38
C PRO A 65 0.34 -5.07 0.63
N ILE A 66 0.31 -3.88 1.24
CA ILE A 66 -0.91 -3.08 1.40
C ILE A 66 -1.51 -2.83 0.02
N GLN A 67 -2.78 -3.17 -0.15
CA GLN A 67 -3.53 -2.73 -1.32
C GLN A 67 -4.12 -1.35 -1.06
N TRP A 68 -4.05 -0.47 -2.05
CA TRP A 68 -4.53 0.90 -1.98
C TRP A 68 -5.64 1.13 -2.99
N VAL A 69 -6.67 1.84 -2.56
CA VAL A 69 -7.67 2.40 -3.47
C VAL A 69 -7.27 3.84 -3.76
N CYS A 70 -7.06 4.14 -5.04
CA CYS A 70 -6.72 5.48 -5.51
C CYS A 70 -7.90 6.07 -6.28
N ALA A 71 -8.44 7.19 -5.81
CA ALA A 71 -9.50 7.91 -6.50
C ALA A 71 -8.98 9.29 -6.94
N THR A 72 -8.86 9.50 -8.24
CA THR A 72 -8.41 10.76 -8.84
C THR A 72 -9.48 11.27 -9.80
N ARG A 73 -9.68 12.59 -9.86
CA ARG A 73 -10.62 13.21 -10.79
C ARG A 73 -10.09 13.03 -12.22
N ALA A 74 -10.93 12.53 -13.12
CA ALA A 74 -10.61 12.57 -14.55
C ALA A 74 -10.53 14.03 -14.99
N ALA A 75 -9.48 14.39 -15.74
CA ALA A 75 -9.43 15.70 -16.37
C ALA A 75 -10.57 15.81 -17.38
N ALA A 76 -11.26 16.95 -17.43
CA ALA A 76 -12.41 17.18 -18.30
C ALA A 76 -12.11 17.18 -19.81
N ASN A 77 -10.89 16.83 -20.23
CA ASN A 77 -10.44 16.84 -21.64
C ASN A 77 -10.11 15.43 -22.18
N THR A 78 -10.83 14.40 -21.76
CA THR A 78 -10.77 13.09 -22.45
C THR A 78 -12.16 12.54 -22.67
N LEU A 79 -12.97 13.32 -23.37
CA LEU A 79 -14.11 12.84 -24.14
C LEU A 79 -13.87 13.25 -25.59
N GLU A 80 -13.03 12.49 -26.28
CA GLU A 80 -13.12 12.22 -27.73
C GLU A 80 -11.92 11.35 -28.18
N SER A 81 -12.15 10.04 -28.30
CA SER A 81 -11.88 9.23 -29.50
C SER A 81 -11.81 7.74 -29.16
N GLY A 82 -12.56 6.94 -29.94
CA GLY A 82 -12.18 5.55 -30.22
C GLY A 82 -12.83 4.47 -29.37
N SER A 83 -14.07 4.14 -29.72
CA SER A 83 -14.60 2.79 -29.60
C SER A 83 -13.80 1.76 -30.43
N HIS A 84 -13.70 0.52 -29.93
CA HIS A 84 -13.42 -0.77 -30.61
C HIS A 84 -12.03 -1.45 -30.47
N GLU A 85 -12.10 -2.62 -29.79
CA GLU A 85 -11.56 -3.95 -30.13
C GLU A 85 -10.06 -4.30 -30.22
N VAL A 86 -9.71 -5.31 -29.38
CA VAL A 86 -9.00 -6.58 -29.69
C VAL A 86 -7.54 -6.53 -30.16
N GLN A 87 -6.62 -7.13 -29.39
CA GLN A 87 -5.87 -8.37 -29.74
C GLN A 87 -4.72 -8.59 -28.75
N THR A 88 -4.79 -9.68 -27.98
CA THR A 88 -3.58 -10.27 -27.39
C THR A 88 -2.95 -11.19 -28.44
N ASN A 89 -1.94 -10.72 -29.15
CA ASN A 89 -0.95 -11.57 -29.80
C ASN A 89 0.39 -11.34 -29.10
N LEU A 90 0.83 -12.32 -28.33
CA LEU A 90 2.21 -12.46 -27.90
C LEU A 90 2.86 -13.47 -28.86
N ASP A 91 3.50 -12.95 -29.91
CA ASP A 91 4.52 -13.70 -30.63
C ASP A 91 5.76 -13.81 -29.72
N LEU A 92 6.05 -15.04 -29.28
CA LEU A 92 7.35 -15.41 -28.70
C LEU A 92 8.09 -16.25 -29.74
N THR A 93 8.87 -15.57 -30.56
CA THR A 93 9.94 -16.18 -31.37
C THR A 93 11.26 -16.05 -30.62
N MET A 94 11.84 -17.19 -30.23
CA MET A 94 13.28 -17.50 -30.29
C MET A 94 13.37 -19.02 -30.47
N ALA A 95 13.56 -19.50 -31.69
CA ALA A 95 14.85 -19.76 -32.35
C ALA A 95 15.55 -21.02 -31.80
N THR A 96 15.43 -22.08 -32.61
CA THR A 96 16.31 -23.28 -32.82
C THR A 96 17.18 -23.78 -31.69
#